data_AF-A0A382FJ83-F1
#
_entry.id   AF-A0A382FJ83-F1
#
_cell.length_a   1.000
_cell.length_b   1.000
_cell.length_c   1.000
_cell.angle_alpha   90.00
_cell.angle_beta   90.00
_cell.angle_gamma   90.00
#
_symmetry.space_group_name_H-M   'P 1'
#
loop_
_entity.id
_entity.type
_entity.pdbx_description
1 polymer ?
#
loop_
_entity_poly.entity_id
_entity_poly.type
_entity_poly.pdbx_seq_one_letter_code
_entity_poly.pdbx_strand_id
1 'polypeptide(L)'
;VDFPAESISQGPILYRFELTGPGAGLFDLVVEGNIAHLALDGDAAATVSLTCDSGTFALFMWKRISLVSAKSAGHVTSAGD
;
A
#
# COMPACT_ATOMS: atom_id res chain seq x y z
N VAL A 1 11.23 -8.48 -3.12
CA VAL A 1 9.92 -8.02 -3.62
C VAL A 1 10.19 -7.42 -4.97
N ASP A 2 9.96 -8.20 -6.03
CA ASP A 2 9.68 -7.57 -7.32
C ASP A 2 8.29 -6.97 -7.15
N PHE A 3 8.25 -5.65 -7.06
CA PHE A 3 7.04 -4.94 -7.46
C PHE A 3 6.80 -5.32 -8.91
N PRO A 4 5.56 -5.62 -9.33
CA PRO A 4 5.32 -5.97 -10.71
C PRO A 4 5.90 -4.85 -11.58
N ALA A 5 6.91 -5.20 -12.38
CA ALA A 5 7.37 -4.40 -13.50
C ALA A 5 6.36 -4.52 -14.67
N GLU A 6 5.08 -4.75 -14.36
CA GLU A 6 4.01 -4.66 -15.32
C GLU A 6 3.86 -3.18 -15.66
N SER A 7 3.92 -2.90 -16.96
CA SER A 7 3.81 -1.58 -17.59
C SER A 7 3.04 -0.63 -16.69
N ILE A 8 3.76 0.34 -16.13
CA ILE A 8 3.20 1.43 -15.35
C ILE A 8 2.01 1.94 -16.15
N SER A 9 0.80 1.65 -15.66
CA SER A 9 -0.42 2.22 -16.21
C SER A 9 -0.16 3.72 -16.32
N GLN A 10 -0.33 4.32 -17.50
CA GLN A 10 0.19 5.67 -17.78
C GLN A 10 -0.46 6.81 -16.94
N GLY A 11 -1.24 6.47 -15.92
CA GLY A 11 -1.90 7.38 -14.99
C GLY A 11 -1.52 7.14 -13.52
N PRO A 12 -1.95 8.04 -12.63
CA PRO A 12 -1.75 7.90 -11.19
C PRO A 12 -2.23 6.56 -10.64
N ILE A 13 -1.42 5.93 -9.80
CA ILE A 13 -1.86 4.82 -8.96
C ILE A 13 -2.17 5.37 -7.57
N LEU A 14 -3.41 5.17 -7.10
CA LEU A 14 -3.81 5.57 -5.75
C LEU A 14 -3.73 4.36 -4.81
N TYR A 15 -2.75 4.40 -3.91
CA TYR A 15 -2.57 3.42 -2.84
C TYR A 15 -3.24 3.90 -1.56
N ARG A 16 -4.13 3.10 -1.00
CA ARG A 16 -4.76 3.33 0.30
C ARG A 16 -4.15 2.41 1.34
N PHE A 17 -3.56 2.99 2.38
CA PHE A 17 -3.02 2.26 3.53
C PHE A 17 -3.91 2.50 4.74
N GLU A 18 -4.53 1.43 5.22
CA GLU A 18 -5.25 1.40 6.47
C GLU A 18 -4.38 0.73 7.53
N LEU A 19 -3.76 1.55 8.38
CA LEU A 19 -2.89 1.09 9.44
C LEU A 19 -3.65 0.98 10.76
N THR A 20 -3.43 -0.13 11.47
CA THR A 20 -3.97 -0.35 12.81
C THR A 20 -2.86 -0.37 13.87
N GLY A 21 -3.21 -0.21 15.15
CA GLY A 21 -2.26 -0.17 16.26
C GLY A 21 -1.61 1.21 16.48
N PRO A 22 -0.40 1.29 17.05
CA PRO A 22 0.29 2.56 17.27
C PRO A 22 0.58 3.28 15.95
N GLY A 23 0.12 4.54 15.82
CA GLY A 23 0.21 5.26 14.54
C GLY A 23 -0.87 4.86 13.53
N ALA A 24 -1.98 4.27 14.00
CA ALA A 24 -3.14 3.96 13.18
C ALA A 24 -3.63 5.19 12.42
N GLY A 25 -4.07 4.96 11.19
CA GLY A 25 -4.53 6.02 10.29
C GLY A 25 -4.83 5.46 8.91
N LEU A 26 -5.60 6.25 8.16
CA LEU A 26 -5.85 6.04 6.75
C LEU A 26 -4.95 7.00 5.97
N PHE A 27 -4.14 6.45 5.05
CA PHE A 27 -3.24 7.23 4.22
C PHE A 27 -3.46 6.89 2.76
N ASP A 28 -3.91 7.88 1.99
CA ASP A 28 -3.99 7.76 0.55
C ASP A 28 -2.75 8.38 -0.08
N LEU A 29 -2.02 7.58 -0.85
CA LEU A 29 -0.80 7.96 -1.54
C LEU A 29 -1.03 7.83 -3.04
N VAL A 30 -0.90 8.93 -3.76
CA VAL A 30 -0.88 8.95 -5.22
C VAL A 30 0.56 8.82 -5.68
N VAL A 31 0.80 7.83 -6.53
CA VAL A 31 2.09 7.61 -7.20
C VAL A 31 1.92 7.92 -8.68
N GLU A 32 2.64 8.94 -9.14
CA GLU A 32 2.72 9.34 -10.55
C GLU A 32 4.18 9.36 -10.96
N GLY A 33 4.55 8.50 -11.92
CA GLY A 33 5.96 8.29 -12.28
C GLY A 33 6.77 7.78 -11.10
N ASN A 34 7.75 8.57 -10.63
CA ASN A 34 8.62 8.24 -9.49
C ASN A 34 8.42 9.18 -8.30
N ILE A 35 7.25 9.82 -8.21
CA ILE A 35 6.89 10.76 -7.13
C ILE A 35 5.67 10.19 -6.41
N ALA A 36 5.77 10.11 -5.08
CA ALA A 36 4.66 9.77 -4.21
C ALA A 36 4.24 11.01 -3.41
N HIS A 37 2.94 11.29 -3.34
CA HIS A 37 2.38 12.37 -2.53
C HIS A 37 1.06 11.93 -1.88
N LEU A 38 0.71 12.56 -0.75
CA LEU A 38 -0.57 12.29 -0.10
C LEU A 38 -1.71 12.84 -0.97
N ALA A 39 -2.76 12.04 -1.16
CA ALA A 39 -3.98 12.51 -1.78
C ALA A 39 -4.62 13.56 -0.88
N LEU A 40 -5.00 14.71 -1.45
CA LEU A 40 -5.67 15.78 -0.72
C LEU A 40 -7.15 15.46 -0.47
N ASP A 41 -7.77 14.71 -1.38
CA ASP A 41 -9.18 14.31 -1.33
C ASP A 41 -9.29 12.79 -1.24
N GLY A 42 -9.57 12.26 -0.05
CA GLY A 42 -9.70 10.82 0.24
C GLY A 42 -10.95 10.14 -0.33
N ASP A 43 -11.68 10.80 -1.22
CA ASP A 43 -12.92 10.29 -1.84
C ASP A 43 -12.67 9.48 -3.13
N ALA A 44 -11.45 9.51 -3.67
CA ALA A 44 -11.11 8.71 -4.84
C ALA A 44 -11.05 7.21 -4.48
N ALA A 45 -11.61 6.37 -5.35
CA ALA A 45 -11.49 4.92 -5.23
C ALA A 45 -10.01 4.51 -5.37
N ALA A 46 -9.49 3.81 -4.36
CA ALA A 46 -8.12 3.34 -4.38
C ALA A 46 -7.91 2.25 -5.43
N THR A 47 -6.87 2.41 -6.24
CA THR A 47 -6.40 1.39 -7.18
C THR A 47 -5.93 0.16 -6.41
N VAL A 48 -5.22 0.40 -5.30
CA VAL A 48 -4.72 -0.65 -4.42
C VAL A 48 -5.00 -0.24 -2.97
N SER A 49 -5.59 -1.13 -2.19
CA SER A 49 -5.83 -0.95 -0.76
C SER A 49 -5.04 -1.98 0.03
N LEU A 50 -4.41 -1.57 1.12
CA LEU A 50 -3.63 -2.41 2.02
C LEU A 50 -4.06 -2.17 3.47
N THR A 51 -4.47 -3.21 4.18
CA THR A 51 -4.82 -3.15 5.60
C THR A 51 -3.86 -4.02 6.41
N CYS A 52 -3.18 -3.44 7.39
CA CYS A 52 -2.26 -4.16 8.30
C CYS A 52 -1.97 -3.35 9.58
N ASP A 53 -1.30 -3.97 10.57
CA ASP A 53 -0.78 -3.21 11.71
C ASP A 53 0.51 -2.46 11.36
N SER A 54 0.80 -1.40 12.11
CA SER A 54 1.99 -0.56 11.87
C SER A 54 3.33 -1.29 12.00
N GLY A 55 3.40 -2.35 12.81
CA GLY A 55 4.58 -3.21 12.92
C GLY A 55 4.81 -4.03 11.65
N THR A 56 3.75 -4.67 11.15
CA THR A 56 3.75 -5.37 9.87
C THR A 56 4.11 -4.43 8.72
N PHE A 57 3.56 -3.21 8.68
CA PHE A 57 3.94 -2.17 7.71
C PHE A 57 5.43 -1.82 7.75
N ALA A 58 6.01 -1.64 8.95
CA ALA A 58 7.45 -1.41 9.08
C ALA A 58 8.26 -2.62 8.57
N LEU A 59 7.84 -3.86 8.82
CA LEU A 59 8.56 -5.01 8.27
C LEU A 59 8.57 -5.05 6.73
N PHE A 60 7.53 -4.54 6.08
CA PHE A 60 7.50 -4.37 4.62
C PHE A 60 8.47 -3.34 4.11
N MET A 61 8.43 -2.14 4.69
CA MET A 61 9.26 -1.01 4.24
C MET A 61 10.76 -1.34 4.32
N TRP A 62 11.15 -2.16 5.30
CA TRP A 62 12.51 -2.68 5.45
C TRP A 62 12.77 -4.01 4.71
N LYS A 63 11.86 -4.45 3.84
CA LYS A 63 11.95 -5.68 3.02
C LYS A 63 12.21 -6.96 3.83
N ARG A 64 11.82 -6.99 5.11
CA ARG A 64 12.00 -8.16 5.99
C ARG A 64 10.95 -9.23 5.75
N ILE A 65 9.78 -8.84 5.26
CA ILE A 65 8.71 -9.74 4.83
C ILE A 65 8.24 -9.36 3.42
N SER A 66 7.74 -10.35 2.67
CA SER A 66 7.15 -10.15 1.35
C SER A 66 5.63 -10.03 1.43
N LEU A 67 5.01 -9.36 0.46
CA LEU A 67 3.54 -9.16 0.45
C LEU A 67 2.82 -10.50 0.38
N VAL A 68 3.35 -11.41 -0.45
CA VAL A 68 2.86 -12.79 -0.58
C VAL A 68 2.92 -13.53 0.75
N SER A 69 4.05 -13.50 1.45
CA SER A 69 4.20 -14.20 2.73
C SER A 69 3.30 -13.63 3.83
N ALA A 70 3.14 -12.31 3.89
CA ALA A 70 2.32 -11.70 4.93
C ALA A 70 0.81 -11.87 4.68
N LYS A 71 0.37 -11.84 3.41
CA LYS A 71 -1.00 -12.22 3.01
C LYS A 71 -1.29 -13.67 3.39
N SER A 72 -0.38 -14.59 3.05
CA SER A 72 -0.52 -16.01 3.39
C SER A 72 -0.59 -16.25 4.90
N ALA A 73 0.06 -15.40 5.70
CA ALA A 73 0.03 -15.46 7.16
C ALA A 73 -1.15 -14.71 7.80
N GLY A 74 -1.99 -14.04 7.01
CA GLY A 74 -3.13 -13.26 7.49
C GLY A 74 -2.77 -11.95 8.19
N HIS A 75 -1.52 -11.49 8.05
CA HIS A 75 -1.06 -10.21 8.62
C HIS A 75 -1.40 -9.02 7.72
N VAL A 76 -1.74 -9.29 6.46
CA VAL A 76 -2.12 -8.27 5.48
C VAL A 76 -3.32 -8.71 4.69
N THR A 77 -4.26 -7.78 4.55
CA THR A 77 -5.30 -7.84 3.53
C THR A 77 -4.97 -6.83 2.45
N SER A 78 -5.14 -7.19 1.18
CA SER A 78 -5.11 -6.21 0.09
C SER A 78 -6.28 -6.42 -0.86
N ALA A 79 -6.74 -5.34 -1.46
CA ALA A 79 -7.75 -5.32 -2.51
C ALA A 79 -7.29 -4.38 -3.64
N GLY A 80 -7.77 -4.61 -4.86
CA GLY A 80 -7.33 -3.89 -6.05
C GLY A 80 -6.43 -4.72 -6.96
N ASP A 81 -6.05 -4.12 -8.10
CA ASP A 81 -5.24 -4.74 -9.16
C ASP A 81 -3.76 -4.86 -8.77
#